data_AF-A0A412EW09-F1
#
_entry.id   AF-A0A412EW09-F1
#
_cell.length_a   1.000
_cell.length_b   1.000
_cell.length_c   1.000
_cell.angle_alpha   90.00
_cell.angle_beta   90.00
_cell.angle_gamma   90.00
#
_symmetry.space_group_name_H-M   'P 1'
#
loop_
_entity.id
_entity.type
_entity.pdbx_description
1 polymer ?
#
loop_
_entity_poly.entity_id
_entity_poly.type
_entity_poly.pdbx_seq_one_letter_code
_entity_poly.pdbx_strand_id
1 'polypeptide(L)'
;HFPVDNYYYEGKRTAVFLGEKVTKYHRTLTTYLNTLLSNGFIINHIVEPQPPEYMMDIPGMQDEMRRPMMLIVSANKKVDR
;
A
#
# COMPACT_ATOMS: atom_id res chain seq x y z
N HIS A 1 -3.37 -6.60 -20.23
CA HIS A 1 -3.69 -7.02 -18.85
C HIS A 1 -3.62 -5.78 -17.95
N PHE A 2 -4.66 -5.51 -17.17
CA PHE A 2 -4.67 -4.38 -16.24
C PHE A 2 -3.97 -4.79 -14.94
N PRO A 3 -3.05 -4.00 -14.39
CA PRO A 3 -2.18 -4.42 -13.29
C PRO A 3 -2.91 -4.61 -11.94
N VAL A 4 -4.18 -4.21 -11.86
CA VAL A 4 -5.01 -4.28 -10.65
C VAL A 4 -6.28 -5.06 -10.95
N ASP A 5 -6.27 -6.35 -10.62
CA ASP A 5 -7.46 -7.20 -10.75
C ASP A 5 -8.06 -7.49 -9.37
N ASN A 6 -9.38 -7.65 -9.29
CA ASN A 6 -10.11 -8.00 -8.07
C ASN A 6 -9.90 -7.05 -6.87
N TYR A 7 -9.70 -5.74 -7.12
CA TYR A 7 -9.36 -4.75 -6.09
C TYR A 7 -10.37 -4.64 -4.94
N TYR A 8 -11.68 -4.72 -5.22
CA TYR A 8 -12.71 -4.62 -4.18
C TYR A 8 -12.92 -5.91 -3.37
N TYR A 9 -12.31 -7.03 -3.79
CA TYR A 9 -12.43 -8.31 -3.08
C TYR A 9 -11.35 -8.40 -1.99
N GLU A 10 -11.56 -7.83 -0.82
CA GLU A 10 -10.61 -7.94 0.28
C GLU A 10 -10.42 -9.38 0.78
N GLY A 11 -9.27 -9.66 1.41
CA GLY A 11 -9.03 -10.97 2.03
C GLY A 11 -7.66 -11.56 1.75
N LYS A 12 -7.50 -12.85 2.06
CA LYS A 12 -6.25 -13.58 1.89
C LYS A 12 -5.82 -13.60 0.42
N ARG A 13 -4.53 -13.41 0.17
CA ARG A 13 -3.87 -13.54 -1.12
C ARG A 13 -2.58 -14.33 -0.94
N THR A 14 -2.29 -15.23 -1.88
CA THR A 14 -1.00 -15.90 -1.95
C THR A 14 -0.16 -15.18 -3.00
N ALA A 15 1.05 -14.77 -2.64
CA ALA A 15 1.99 -14.13 -3.54
C ALA A 15 3.37 -14.77 -3.38
N VAL A 16 4.17 -14.72 -4.44
CA VAL A 16 5.62 -14.98 -4.32
C VAL A 16 6.29 -13.63 -4.09
N PHE A 17 6.98 -13.49 -2.96
CA PHE A 17 7.72 -12.29 -2.61
C PHE A 17 9.16 -12.68 -2.29
N LEU A 18 10.10 -12.11 -3.06
CA LEU A 18 11.53 -12.43 -2.96
C LEU A 18 11.85 -13.93 -3.05
N GLY A 19 11.15 -14.64 -3.95
CA GLY A 19 11.30 -16.09 -4.14
C GLY A 19 10.47 -16.96 -3.21
N GLU A 20 9.90 -16.39 -2.15
CA GLU A 20 9.17 -17.14 -1.12
C GLU A 20 7.66 -17.00 -1.26
N LYS A 21 6.93 -18.11 -1.00
CA LYS A 21 5.46 -18.08 -0.95
C LYS A 21 5.02 -17.43 0.36
N VAL A 22 4.38 -16.27 0.25
CA VAL A 22 3.87 -15.52 1.39
C VAL A 22 2.34 -15.37 1.29
N THR A 23 1.70 -15.38 2.46
CA THR A 23 0.30 -14.97 2.59
C THR A 23 0.25 -13.47 2.85
N LYS A 24 -0.43 -12.73 1.98
CA LYS A 24 -0.78 -11.30 2.15
C LYS A 24 -2.26 -11.17 2.46
N TYR A 25 -2.65 -10.08 3.12
CA TYR A 25 -4.05 -9.73 3.33
C TYR A 25 -4.34 -8.45 2.55
N HIS A 26 -5.11 -8.59 1.48
CA HIS A 26 -5.56 -7.46 0.68
C HIS A 26 -6.61 -6.66 1.45
N ARG A 27 -6.42 -5.34 1.46
CA ARG A 27 -7.35 -4.33 1.94
C ARG A 27 -7.29 -3.16 0.97
N THR A 28 -8.43 -2.53 0.73
CA THR A 28 -8.52 -1.30 -0.03
C THR A 28 -7.91 -0.14 0.77
N LEU A 29 -7.52 0.92 0.05
CA LEU A 29 -7.10 2.18 0.66
C LEU A 29 -8.13 2.67 1.69
N THR A 30 -9.41 2.66 1.30
CA THR A 30 -10.53 3.05 2.16
C THR A 30 -10.55 2.29 3.47
N THR A 31 -10.36 0.97 3.42
CA THR A 31 -10.35 0.15 4.64
C THR A 31 -9.19 0.51 5.56
N TYR A 32 -7.98 0.72 5.02
CA TYR A 32 -6.84 1.15 5.83
C TYR A 32 -7.08 2.50 6.52
N LEU A 33 -7.46 3.52 5.74
CA LEU A 33 -7.60 4.88 6.25
C LEU A 33 -8.79 5.01 7.22
N ASN A 34 -9.94 4.42 6.89
CA ASN A 34 -11.10 4.47 7.77
C ASN A 34 -10.87 3.69 9.06
N THR A 35 -10.13 2.58 9.03
CA THR A 35 -9.78 1.86 10.25
C THR A 35 -8.97 2.76 11.20
N LEU A 36 -8.00 3.52 10.69
CA LEU A 36 -7.25 4.49 11.50
C LEU A 36 -8.18 5.57 12.08
N LEU A 37 -9.01 6.19 11.23
CA LEU A 37 -9.95 7.24 11.64
C LEU A 37 -10.93 6.75 12.72
N SER A 38 -11.57 5.61 12.52
CA SER A 38 -12.52 5.02 13.47
C SER A 38 -11.87 4.60 14.79
N ASN A 39 -10.57 4.33 14.81
CA ASN A 39 -9.81 4.03 16.03
C ASN A 39 -9.20 5.29 16.69
N GLY A 40 -9.69 6.47 16.33
CA GLY A 40 -9.30 7.72 16.98
C GLY A 40 -7.92 8.24 16.57
N PHE A 41 -7.41 7.83 15.40
CA PHE A 41 -6.22 8.45 14.83
C PHE A 41 -6.59 9.61 13.91
N ILE A 42 -5.76 10.64 13.93
CA ILE A 42 -5.74 11.73 12.97
C ILE A 42 -4.72 11.36 11.90
N ILE A 43 -5.13 11.28 10.65
CA ILE A 43 -4.23 11.07 9.52
C ILE A 43 -3.48 12.38 9.24
N ASN A 44 -2.15 12.35 9.26
CA ASN A 44 -1.30 13.51 9.00
C ASN A 44 -0.84 13.55 7.54
N HIS A 45 -0.37 12.40 7.03
CA HIS A 45 0.18 12.29 5.68
C HIS A 45 -0.11 10.91 5.08
N ILE A 46 -0.32 10.88 3.77
CA ILE A 46 -0.47 9.67 2.97
C ILE A 46 0.47 9.82 1.77
N VAL A 47 1.29 8.80 1.51
CA VAL A 47 2.24 8.77 0.40
C VAL A 47 2.18 7.41 -0.30
N GLU A 48 2.01 7.45 -1.61
CA GLU A 48 2.23 6.33 -2.52
C GLU A 48 3.55 6.60 -3.26
N PRO A 49 4.70 6.08 -2.76
CA PRO A 49 6.00 6.48 -3.25
C PRO A 49 6.25 5.94 -4.66
N GLN A 50 6.80 6.80 -5.51
CA GLN A 50 7.35 6.44 -6.82
C GLN A 50 8.82 6.04 -6.66
N PRO A 51 9.35 5.12 -7.50
CA PRO A 51 10.78 4.84 -7.54
C PRO A 51 11.55 6.13 -7.87
N PRO A 52 12.67 6.42 -7.17
CA PRO A 52 13.48 7.59 -7.48
C PRO A 52 14.22 7.39 -8.80
N GLU A 53 14.57 8.50 -9.46
CA GLU A 53 15.17 8.49 -10.81
C GLU A 53 16.44 7.62 -10.90
N TYR A 54 17.30 7.67 -9.88
CA TYR A 54 18.54 6.87 -9.85
C TYR A 54 18.32 5.35 -9.75
N MET A 55 17.09 4.89 -9.49
CA MET A 55 16.73 3.47 -9.46
C MET A 55 16.11 3.00 -10.78
N MET A 56 15.91 3.88 -11.77
CA MET A 56 15.18 3.54 -12.99
C MET A 56 15.93 2.55 -13.90
N ASP A 57 17.24 2.40 -13.71
CA ASP A 57 18.07 1.41 -14.40
C ASP A 57 18.01 0.00 -13.75
N ILE A 58 17.42 -0.12 -12.55
CA ILE A 58 17.24 -1.42 -11.90
C ILE A 58 16.13 -2.19 -12.62
N PRO A 59 16.38 -3.44 -13.08
CA PRO A 59 15.37 -4.23 -13.77
C PRO A 59 14.06 -4.33 -12.97
N GLY A 60 12.95 -3.97 -13.61
CA GLY A 60 11.61 -3.99 -13.01
C GLY A 60 11.19 -2.70 -12.28
N MET A 61 12.09 -1.76 -11.98
CA MET A 61 11.70 -0.50 -11.32
C MET A 61 10.81 0.39 -12.19
N GLN A 62 10.99 0.36 -13.51
CA GLN A 62 10.12 1.10 -14.43
C GLN A 62 8.66 0.60 -14.38
N ASP A 63 8.43 -0.68 -14.08
CA ASP A 63 7.06 -1.21 -13.93
C ASP A 63 6.37 -0.67 -12.67
N GLU A 64 7.12 -0.24 -11.66
CA GLU A 64 6.58 0.36 -10.44
C GLU A 64 6.06 1.79 -10.66
N MET A 65 6.31 2.39 -11.83
CA MET A 65 5.60 3.60 -12.28
C MET A 65 4.16 3.32 -12.73
N ARG A 66 3.81 2.04 -12.97
CA ARG A 66 2.49 1.64 -13.48
C ARG A 66 1.49 1.32 -12.36
N ARG A 67 1.98 1.11 -11.15
CA ARG A 67 1.17 0.81 -9.94
C ARG A 67 1.98 1.15 -8.68
N PRO A 68 1.35 1.68 -7.64
CA PRO A 68 2.04 1.89 -6.36
C PRO A 68 2.35 0.53 -5.70
N MET A 69 3.61 0.31 -5.35
CA MET A 69 4.02 -0.89 -4.59
C MET A 69 3.66 -0.78 -3.10
N MET A 70 3.71 0.45 -2.57
CA MET A 70 3.65 0.73 -1.15
C MET A 70 2.62 1.83 -0.86
N LEU A 71 2.07 1.76 0.35
CA LEU A 71 1.26 2.81 0.95
C LEU A 71 1.91 3.18 2.28
N ILE A 72 2.29 4.44 2.45
CA ILE A 72 2.85 4.97 3.69
C ILE A 72 1.83 5.93 4.30
N VAL A 73 1.45 5.68 5.55
CA VAL A 73 0.49 6.51 6.28
C VAL A 73 1.11 6.97 7.59
N SER A 74 1.17 8.28 7.80
CA SER A 74 1.48 8.89 9.10
C SER A 74 0.18 9.25 9.80
N ALA A 75 0.02 8.82 11.03
CA ALA A 75 -1.16 9.14 11.83
C ALA A 75 -0.78 9.29 13.32
N ASN A 76 -1.41 10.25 13.98
CA ASN A 76 -1.24 10.50 15.42
C ASN A 76 -2.51 10.11 16.16
N LYS A 77 -2.37 9.49 17.33
CA LYS A 77 -3.52 9.24 18.19
C LYS A 77 -4.12 10.58 18.62
N LYS A 78 -5.43 10.74 18.49
CA LYS A 78 -6.16 11.89 19.04
C LYS A 78 -6.02 11.84 20.56
N VAL A 79 -5.35 12.83 21.12
CA VAL A 79 -5.33 13.07 22.56
C VAL A 79 -6.37 14.15 22.80
N ASP A 80 -7.51 13.78 23.37
CA ASP A 80 -8.45 14.77 23.87
C ASP A 80 -7.75 15.52 25.01
N ARG A 81 -7.55 16.83 24.84
CA ARG A 81 -7.05 17.74 25.88
C ARG A 81 -8.23 18.31 26.66
#